data_AF-A0A291JKK6-F1
#
_entry.id   AF-A0A291JKK6-F1
#
_cell.length_a   1.000
_cell.length_b   1.000
_cell.length_c   1.000
_cell.angle_alpha   90.00
_cell.angle_beta   90.00
_cell.angle_gamma   90.00
#
_symmetry.space_group_name_H-M   'P 1'
#
loop_
_entity.id
_entity.type
_entity.pdbx_description
1 polymer ?
#
loop_
_entity_poly.entity_id
_entity_poly.type
_entity_poly.pdbx_seq_one_letter_code
_entity_poly.pdbx_strand_id
1 'polypeptide(L)'
;MFFPIILAIIIVILILVIIIERRVMNHKLETETYAKDQLVNKISLITRENTYLKNQMLEKNASNDTHHHGLRKAKQELQEILSQYQKEGAISFFDIITTGNLAVKHPLFEYARAFDYIVITEKGLFNINVKNWKQKTFYHFTVDPSTALENNQEDTVNQTVGRYIADQFHSQFQSTRPTTYTFIERIRNNSVTYDFYNYDPYEQSSKNTKALEDRIAEKLNHRIHNIGLVYFTDGSVNLIDGPTERQDFVETVSSKSSLKEVIGETVTHAPESLSEEQYNALLSHFH
;
A
#
# COMPACT_ATOMS: atom_id res chain seq x y z
N MET A 1 -28.43 -76.45 -12.48
CA MET A 1 -29.25 -75.87 -11.39
C MET A 1 -28.62 -74.66 -10.69
N PHE A 2 -27.31 -74.39 -10.82
CA PHE A 2 -26.63 -73.27 -10.13
C PHE A 2 -26.69 -71.90 -10.85
N PHE A 3 -26.87 -71.89 -12.17
CA PHE A 3 -26.93 -70.67 -12.98
C PHE A 3 -28.04 -69.67 -12.56
N PRO A 4 -29.30 -70.08 -12.27
CA PRO A 4 -30.33 -69.13 -11.83
C PRO A 4 -30.05 -68.53 -10.45
N ILE A 5 -29.35 -69.28 -9.58
CA ILE A 5 -28.99 -68.83 -8.22
C ILE A 5 -27.88 -67.77 -8.31
N ILE A 6 -26.87 -67.99 -9.14
CA ILE A 6 -25.79 -67.02 -9.38
C ILE A 6 -26.35 -65.72 -9.98
N LEU A 7 -27.29 -65.83 -10.94
CA LEU A 7 -27.94 -64.66 -11.53
C LEU A 7 -28.73 -63.85 -10.49
N ALA A 8 -29.47 -64.53 -9.60
CA ALA A 8 -30.22 -63.87 -8.53
C ALA A 8 -29.31 -63.10 -7.56
N ILE A 9 -28.15 -63.68 -7.20
CA ILE A 9 -27.16 -63.02 -6.33
C ILE A 9 -26.58 -61.77 -7.00
N ILE A 10 -26.25 -61.85 -8.29
CA ILE A 10 -25.73 -60.71 -9.05
C ILE A 10 -26.76 -59.58 -9.08
N ILE A 11 -28.04 -59.88 -9.31
CA ILE A 11 -29.11 -58.88 -9.33
C ILE A 11 -29.23 -58.16 -7.98
N VAL A 12 -29.16 -58.90 -6.87
CA VAL A 12 -29.23 -58.30 -5.51
C VAL A 12 -28.03 -57.37 -5.24
N ILE A 13 -26.83 -57.77 -5.64
CA ILE A 13 -25.63 -56.94 -5.49
C ILE A 13 -25.76 -55.66 -6.32
N LEU A 14 -26.26 -55.76 -7.55
CA LEU A 14 -26.43 -54.62 -8.45
C LEU A 14 -27.44 -53.60 -7.90
N ILE A 15 -28.54 -54.08 -7.30
CA ILE A 15 -29.53 -53.24 -6.62
C ILE A 15 -28.89 -52.51 -5.42
N LEU A 16 -28.07 -53.20 -4.62
CA LEU A 16 -27.38 -52.58 -3.48
C LEU A 16 -26.41 -51.48 -3.92
N VAL A 17 -25.63 -51.70 -4.98
CA VAL A 17 -24.70 -50.69 -5.52
C VAL A 17 -25.44 -49.44 -5.96
N ILE A 18 -26.55 -49.59 -6.70
CA ILE A 18 -27.36 -48.45 -7.16
C ILE A 18 -27.90 -47.63 -5.98
N ILE A 19 -28.35 -48.28 -4.90
CA ILE A 19 -28.85 -47.59 -3.71
C ILE A 19 -27.74 -46.80 -3.01
N ILE A 20 -26.54 -47.37 -2.89
CA ILE A 20 -25.39 -46.71 -2.26
C ILE A 20 -24.95 -45.50 -3.10
N GLU A 21 -24.81 -45.68 -4.41
CA GLU A 21 -24.38 -44.62 -5.32
C GLU A 21 -25.36 -43.44 -5.32
N ARG A 22 -26.68 -43.73 -5.32
CA ARG A 22 -27.71 -42.70 -5.23
C ARG A 22 -27.65 -41.93 -3.91
N ARG A 23 -27.35 -42.61 -2.79
CA ARG A 23 -27.22 -41.97 -1.48
C ARG A 23 -25.98 -41.08 -1.39
N VAL A 24 -24.84 -41.55 -1.92
CA VAL A 24 -23.59 -40.77 -1.97
C VAL A 24 -23.76 -39.55 -2.90
N MET A 25 -24.39 -39.73 -4.06
CA MET A 25 -24.66 -38.64 -5.00
C MET A 25 -25.58 -37.59 -4.39
N ASN A 26 -26.65 -37.99 -3.70
CA ASN A 26 -27.54 -37.06 -3.00
C ASN A 26 -26.81 -36.26 -1.92
N HIS A 27 -25.95 -36.92 -1.14
CA HIS A 27 -25.20 -36.24 -0.09
C HIS A 27 -24.17 -35.26 -0.65
N LYS A 28 -23.51 -35.62 -1.77
CA LYS A 28 -22.62 -34.71 -2.49
C LYS A 28 -23.38 -33.50 -3.04
N LEU A 29 -24.55 -33.71 -3.62
CA LEU A 29 -25.43 -32.65 -4.13
C LEU A 29 -25.91 -31.72 -3.02
N GLU A 30 -26.27 -32.25 -1.86
CA GLU A 30 -26.64 -31.45 -0.68
C GLU A 30 -25.45 -30.62 -0.17
N THR A 31 -24.24 -31.19 -0.10
CA THR A 31 -23.04 -30.44 0.31
C THR A 31 -22.64 -29.36 -0.69
N GLU A 32 -22.75 -29.63 -2.00
CA GLU A 32 -22.48 -28.64 -3.05
C GLU A 32 -23.54 -27.53 -3.05
N THR A 33 -24.82 -27.88 -2.85
CA THR A 33 -25.91 -26.90 -2.75
C THR A 33 -25.74 -26.03 -1.51
N TYR A 34 -25.42 -26.62 -0.36
CA TYR A 34 -25.12 -25.89 0.87
C TYR A 34 -23.92 -24.95 0.71
N ALA A 35 -22.81 -25.41 0.10
CA ALA A 35 -21.64 -24.58 -0.15
C ALA A 35 -21.95 -23.43 -1.12
N LYS A 36 -22.76 -23.70 -2.16
CA LYS A 36 -23.22 -22.69 -3.11
C LYS A 36 -24.11 -21.65 -2.43
N ASP A 37 -25.05 -22.08 -1.59
CA ASP A 37 -25.94 -21.18 -0.84
C ASP A 37 -25.15 -20.33 0.18
N GLN A 38 -24.14 -20.91 0.84
CA GLN A 38 -23.23 -20.16 1.70
C GLN A 38 -22.43 -19.11 0.91
N LEU A 39 -21.92 -19.46 -0.28
CA LEU A 39 -21.22 -18.52 -1.16
C LEU A 39 -22.15 -17.41 -1.67
N VAL A 40 -23.37 -17.75 -2.11
CA VAL A 40 -24.38 -16.78 -2.54
C VAL A 40 -24.76 -15.85 -1.40
N ASN A 41 -24.96 -16.38 -0.18
CA ASN A 41 -25.24 -15.58 1.00
C ASN A 41 -24.07 -14.64 1.32
N LYS A 42 -22.82 -15.14 1.33
CA LYS A 42 -21.62 -14.31 1.54
C LYS A 42 -21.50 -13.22 0.48
N ILE A 43 -21.70 -13.55 -0.80
CA ILE A 43 -21.67 -12.59 -1.91
C ILE A 43 -22.78 -11.57 -1.74
N SER A 44 -24.00 -11.97 -1.35
CA SER A 44 -25.12 -11.04 -1.15
C SER A 44 -24.88 -10.09 0.03
N LEU A 45 -24.25 -10.58 1.09
CA LEU A 45 -23.92 -9.81 2.29
C LEU A 45 -22.79 -8.82 1.98
N ILE A 46 -21.73 -9.27 1.31
CA ILE A 46 -20.65 -8.42 0.80
C ILE A 46 -21.17 -7.41 -0.24
N THR A 47 -22.14 -7.78 -1.08
CA THR A 47 -22.74 -6.87 -2.07
C THR A 47 -23.60 -5.82 -1.39
N ARG A 48 -24.35 -6.17 -0.32
CA ARG A 48 -25.11 -5.20 0.48
C ARG A 48 -24.18 -4.27 1.25
N GLU A 49 -23.13 -4.79 1.85
CA GLU A 49 -22.09 -3.98 2.49
C GLU A 49 -21.39 -3.07 1.48
N ASN A 50 -21.00 -3.59 0.31
CA ASN A 50 -20.44 -2.78 -0.77
C ASN A 50 -21.43 -1.75 -1.30
N THR A 51 -22.72 -2.06 -1.39
CA THR A 51 -23.72 -1.09 -1.85
C THR A 51 -23.94 -0.01 -0.80
N TYR A 52 -23.93 -0.36 0.48
CA TYR A 52 -23.99 0.57 1.60
C TYR A 52 -22.75 1.47 1.66
N LEU A 53 -21.56 0.89 1.58
CA LEU A 53 -20.28 1.61 1.50
C LEU A 53 -20.19 2.46 0.23
N LYS A 54 -20.64 1.94 -0.91
CA LYS A 54 -20.71 2.68 -2.18
C LYS A 54 -21.69 3.84 -2.09
N ASN A 55 -22.82 3.70 -1.42
CA ASN A 55 -23.75 4.80 -1.20
C ASN A 55 -23.17 5.86 -0.24
N GLN A 56 -22.46 5.44 0.82
CA GLN A 56 -21.69 6.36 1.67
C GLN A 56 -20.53 7.04 0.91
N MET A 57 -19.93 6.35 -0.06
CA MET A 57 -18.88 6.89 -0.92
C MET A 57 -19.44 7.78 -2.04
N LEU A 58 -20.65 7.51 -2.55
CA LEU A 58 -21.33 8.30 -3.57
C LEU A 58 -21.90 9.60 -3.00
N GLU A 59 -22.31 9.64 -1.73
CA GLU A 59 -22.53 10.90 -1.00
C GLU A 59 -21.24 11.73 -0.85
N LYS A 60 -20.06 11.15 -1.11
CA LYS A 60 -18.75 11.76 -0.81
C LYS A 60 -17.76 11.83 -1.99
N ASN A 61 -18.15 11.53 -3.24
CA ASN A 61 -17.22 11.50 -4.37
C ASN A 61 -17.68 12.33 -5.58
N ALA A 62 -17.27 13.60 -5.59
CA ALA A 62 -16.82 14.27 -6.81
C ALA A 62 -15.41 13.76 -7.15
N SER A 63 -15.25 13.02 -8.25
CA SER A 63 -14.03 12.24 -8.53
C SER A 63 -12.79 13.03 -8.97
N ASN A 64 -12.83 14.37 -8.95
CA ASN A 64 -11.66 15.23 -9.19
C ASN A 64 -11.19 16.01 -7.94
N ASP A 65 -11.97 16.01 -6.86
CA ASP A 65 -11.62 16.73 -5.62
C ASP A 65 -10.79 15.89 -4.64
N THR A 66 -10.65 14.58 -4.87
CA THR A 66 -10.09 13.64 -3.89
C THR A 66 -8.58 13.72 -3.74
N HIS A 67 -7.82 13.87 -4.84
CA HIS A 67 -6.37 14.07 -4.77
C HIS A 67 -6.02 15.43 -4.13
N HIS A 68 -6.67 16.51 -4.59
CA HIS A 68 -6.50 17.85 -4.00
C HIS A 68 -6.98 17.93 -2.54
N HIS A 69 -7.97 17.13 -2.15
CA HIS A 69 -8.37 17.01 -0.74
C HIS A 69 -7.29 16.28 0.09
N GLY A 70 -6.72 15.19 -0.42
CA GLY A 70 -5.62 14.47 0.24
C GLY A 70 -4.42 15.39 0.48
N LEU A 71 -4.01 16.12 -0.54
CA LEU A 71 -2.92 17.11 -0.46
C LEU A 71 -3.21 18.22 0.58
N ARG A 72 -4.39 18.84 0.52
CA ARG A 72 -4.79 19.88 1.48
C ARG A 72 -4.80 19.36 2.93
N LYS A 73 -5.34 18.16 3.13
CA LYS A 73 -5.37 17.50 4.45
C LYS A 73 -3.95 17.23 4.95
N ALA A 74 -3.08 16.66 4.11
CA ALA A 74 -1.69 16.41 4.47
C ALA A 74 -0.97 17.71 4.86
N LYS A 75 -1.12 18.79 4.08
CA LYS A 75 -0.54 20.09 4.40
C LYS A 75 -1.06 20.63 5.74
N GLN A 76 -2.35 20.51 6.01
CA GLN A 76 -2.93 20.93 7.29
C GLN A 76 -2.35 20.12 8.45
N GLU A 77 -2.27 18.80 8.34
CA GLU A 77 -1.74 17.95 9.40
C GLU A 77 -0.26 18.21 9.65
N LEU A 78 0.55 18.42 8.59
CA LEU A 78 1.94 18.84 8.71
C LEU A 78 2.07 20.19 9.41
N GLN A 79 1.28 21.17 9.01
CA GLN A 79 1.27 22.49 9.65
C GLN A 79 0.94 22.36 11.14
N GLU A 80 -0.07 21.57 11.51
CA GLU A 80 -0.47 21.35 12.89
C GLU A 80 0.64 20.67 13.71
N ILE A 81 1.28 19.63 13.15
CA ILE A 81 2.37 18.89 13.81
C ILE A 81 3.60 19.79 14.02
N LEU A 82 4.06 20.48 12.96
CA LEU A 82 5.25 21.32 13.01
C LEU A 82 5.03 22.56 13.89
N SER A 83 3.84 23.19 13.81
CA SER A 83 3.50 24.30 14.70
C SER A 83 3.44 23.87 16.16
N GLN A 84 3.05 22.62 16.44
CA GLN A 84 3.10 22.07 17.79
C GLN A 84 4.54 21.94 18.27
N TYR A 85 5.43 21.32 17.48
CA TYR A 85 6.85 21.22 17.82
C TYR A 85 7.53 22.58 17.97
N GLN A 86 7.13 23.58 17.18
CA GLN A 86 7.63 24.94 17.30
C GLN A 86 7.19 25.60 18.62
N LYS A 87 5.92 25.45 19.00
CA LYS A 87 5.38 25.96 20.27
C LYS A 87 6.01 25.28 21.49
N GLU A 88 6.34 24.00 21.36
CA GLU A 88 7.02 23.22 22.40
C GLU A 88 8.53 23.54 22.49
N GLY A 89 9.05 24.39 21.60
CA GLY A 89 10.48 24.73 21.54
C GLY A 89 11.36 23.59 21.02
N ALA A 90 10.75 22.53 20.47
CA ALA A 90 11.46 21.41 19.89
C ALA A 90 12.06 21.74 18.52
N ILE A 91 11.44 22.67 17.78
CA ILE A 91 12.03 23.31 16.60
C ILE A 91 11.90 24.83 16.65
N SER A 92 12.77 25.55 15.94
CA SER A 92 12.74 27.01 15.84
C SER A 92 12.08 27.49 14.56
N PHE A 93 12.43 26.87 13.42
CA PHE A 93 11.99 27.31 12.10
C PHE A 93 11.53 26.12 11.26
N PHE A 94 10.46 26.32 10.50
CA PHE A 94 10.06 25.33 9.50
C PHE A 94 9.36 25.98 8.31
N ASP A 95 9.51 25.34 7.16
CA ASP A 95 8.84 25.71 5.92
C ASP A 95 8.31 24.46 5.22
N ILE A 96 7.12 24.58 4.63
CA ILE A 96 6.47 23.52 3.86
C ILE A 96 6.43 23.96 2.39
N ILE A 97 7.36 23.45 1.59
CA ILE A 97 7.49 23.75 0.18
C ILE A 97 6.60 22.81 -0.63
N THR A 98 5.77 23.37 -1.51
CA THR A 98 5.00 22.59 -2.48
C THR A 98 5.81 22.42 -3.76
N THR A 99 6.18 21.19 -4.08
CA THR A 99 7.08 20.86 -5.21
C THR A 99 6.45 21.10 -6.57
N GLY A 100 5.11 21.11 -6.66
CA GLY A 100 4.37 21.40 -7.89
C GLY A 100 4.64 22.77 -8.49
N ASN A 101 5.18 23.71 -7.70
CA ASN A 101 5.55 25.05 -8.16
C ASN A 101 7.04 25.19 -8.50
N LEU A 102 7.83 24.13 -8.36
CA LEU A 102 9.27 24.18 -8.59
C LEU A 102 9.55 24.29 -10.11
N ALA A 103 10.43 25.20 -10.50
CA ALA A 103 10.76 25.40 -11.91
C ALA A 103 11.48 24.17 -12.51
N VAL A 104 11.16 23.78 -13.74
CA VAL A 104 11.76 22.62 -14.43
C VAL A 104 13.29 22.71 -14.53
N LYS A 105 13.84 23.93 -14.60
CA LYS A 105 15.28 24.19 -14.65
C LYS A 105 15.97 24.12 -13.29
N HIS A 106 15.20 23.94 -12.21
CA HIS A 106 15.75 23.92 -10.87
C HIS A 106 16.67 22.69 -10.70
N PRO A 107 17.88 22.81 -10.13
CA PRO A 107 18.83 21.70 -10.04
C PRO A 107 18.33 20.49 -9.24
N LEU A 108 17.37 20.70 -8.34
CA LEU A 108 16.74 19.63 -7.54
C LEU A 108 15.43 19.12 -8.17
N PHE A 109 14.98 19.69 -9.29
CA PHE A 109 13.64 19.46 -9.86
C PHE A 109 13.35 17.99 -10.12
N GLU A 110 14.29 17.27 -10.73
CA GLU A 110 14.10 15.88 -11.15
C GLU A 110 13.77 14.94 -9.98
N TYR A 111 14.40 15.18 -8.82
CA TYR A 111 14.23 14.37 -7.62
C TYR A 111 13.11 14.90 -6.72
N ALA A 112 12.99 16.24 -6.60
CA ALA A 112 11.97 16.89 -5.77
C ALA A 112 10.54 16.67 -6.28
N ARG A 113 10.33 16.59 -7.60
CA ARG A 113 8.99 16.38 -8.20
C ARG A 113 8.34 15.03 -7.85
N ALA A 114 9.10 14.08 -7.31
CA ALA A 114 8.57 12.79 -6.87
C ALA A 114 7.76 12.90 -5.57
N PHE A 115 7.94 14.01 -4.86
CA PHE A 115 7.25 14.34 -3.63
C PHE A 115 6.23 15.45 -3.90
N ASP A 116 5.18 15.54 -3.09
CA ASP A 116 4.19 16.62 -3.14
C ASP A 116 4.61 17.79 -2.26
N TYR A 117 5.25 17.50 -1.12
CA TYR A 117 5.78 18.47 -0.19
C TYR A 117 7.22 18.15 0.19
N ILE A 118 8.03 19.20 0.39
CA ILE A 118 9.31 19.11 1.07
C ILE A 118 9.19 19.99 2.31
N VAL A 119 9.32 19.37 3.48
CA VAL A 119 9.35 20.08 4.75
C VAL A 119 10.80 20.27 5.15
N ILE A 120 11.15 21.52 5.42
CA ILE A 120 12.47 21.89 5.92
C ILE A 120 12.30 22.35 7.35
N THR A 121 13.11 21.80 8.24
CA THR A 121 13.28 22.29 9.61
C THR A 121 14.76 22.52 9.86
N GLU A 122 15.14 23.20 10.93
CA GLU A 122 16.56 23.29 11.27
C GLU A 122 17.18 21.93 11.65
N LYS A 123 16.38 20.91 11.95
CA LYS A 123 16.83 19.60 12.41
C LYS A 123 16.77 18.47 11.38
N GLY A 124 16.11 18.71 10.25
CA GLY A 124 15.90 17.66 9.26
C GLY A 124 15.03 18.09 8.10
N LEU A 125 15.10 17.28 7.05
CA LEU A 125 14.36 17.45 5.80
C LEU A 125 13.44 16.25 5.59
N PHE A 126 12.17 16.51 5.33
CA PHE A 126 11.16 15.47 5.12
C PHE A 126 10.55 15.60 3.72
N ASN A 127 10.77 14.60 2.88
CA ASN A 127 10.24 14.56 1.52
C ASN A 127 8.95 13.75 1.48
N ILE A 128 7.82 14.39 1.26
CA ILE A 128 6.50 13.80 1.53
C ILE A 128 5.77 13.53 0.23
N ASN A 129 5.48 12.25 -0.01
CA ASN A 129 4.73 11.74 -1.14
C ASN A 129 3.32 11.31 -0.65
N VAL A 130 2.30 12.09 -0.99
CA VAL A 130 0.94 11.94 -0.47
C VAL A 130 0.13 11.00 -1.37
N LYS A 131 -0.39 9.93 -0.77
CA LYS A 131 -1.30 8.97 -1.41
C LYS A 131 -2.71 9.05 -0.79
N ASN A 132 -3.71 8.86 -1.65
CA ASN A 132 -5.12 8.85 -1.27
C ASN A 132 -5.89 7.96 -2.25
N TRP A 133 -5.82 6.64 -2.05
CA TRP A 133 -6.36 5.67 -3.01
C TRP A 133 -7.75 5.17 -2.62
N LYS A 134 -8.14 5.27 -1.35
CA LYS A 134 -9.45 4.89 -0.79
C LYS A 134 -9.86 3.45 -1.14
N GLN A 135 -8.91 2.59 -1.45
CA GLN A 135 -9.11 1.21 -1.87
C GLN A 135 -8.11 0.30 -1.21
N LYS A 136 -8.48 -0.97 -1.05
CA LYS A 136 -7.59 -2.00 -0.55
C LYS A 136 -6.36 -2.06 -1.46
N THR A 137 -5.22 -1.72 -0.88
CA THR A 137 -3.96 -1.47 -1.55
C THR A 137 -2.98 -2.54 -1.08
N PHE A 138 -2.42 -3.26 -2.02
CA PHE A 138 -1.29 -4.16 -1.82
C PHE A 138 -0.03 -3.36 -2.14
N TYR A 139 0.75 -3.08 -1.11
CA TYR A 139 1.85 -2.13 -1.17
C TYR A 139 3.18 -2.84 -1.01
N HIS A 140 4.12 -2.51 -1.89
CA HIS A 140 5.52 -2.95 -1.83
C HIS A 140 5.70 -4.49 -1.81
N PHE A 141 5.08 -5.19 -2.77
CA PHE A 141 5.25 -6.63 -2.95
C PHE A 141 6.39 -6.93 -3.93
N THR A 142 7.52 -7.39 -3.41
CA THR A 142 8.67 -7.79 -4.23
C THR A 142 8.54 -9.23 -4.69
N VAL A 143 8.62 -9.43 -6.00
CA VAL A 143 8.66 -10.74 -6.64
C VAL A 143 10.07 -10.99 -7.13
N ASP A 144 10.72 -12.02 -6.59
CA ASP A 144 12.02 -12.49 -7.05
C ASP A 144 11.86 -13.91 -7.64
N PRO A 145 12.00 -14.08 -8.97
CA PRO A 145 11.87 -15.37 -9.63
C PRO A 145 12.92 -16.41 -9.21
N SER A 146 14.00 -15.99 -8.56
CA SER A 146 15.10 -16.86 -8.13
C SER A 146 14.90 -17.44 -6.73
N THR A 147 14.02 -16.84 -5.92
CA THR A 147 13.60 -17.38 -4.63
C THR A 147 12.31 -18.17 -4.80
N ALA A 148 12.25 -19.37 -4.21
CA ALA A 148 10.99 -20.10 -4.13
C ALA A 148 10.01 -19.27 -3.29
N LEU A 149 8.70 -19.38 -3.57
CA LEU A 149 7.65 -18.86 -2.69
C LEU A 149 7.79 -19.51 -1.31
N GLU A 150 8.60 -18.90 -0.44
CA GLU A 150 8.69 -19.31 0.94
C GLU A 150 7.41 -18.86 1.62
N ASN A 151 6.57 -19.84 1.97
CA ASN A 151 5.45 -19.62 2.88
C ASN A 151 6.03 -19.23 4.25
N ASN A 152 6.17 -17.92 4.48
CA ASN A 152 6.47 -17.41 5.80
C ASN A 152 5.28 -17.70 6.69
N GLN A 153 5.49 -18.46 7.77
CA GLN A 153 4.43 -18.82 8.72
C GLN A 153 3.82 -17.59 9.42
N GLU A 154 4.47 -16.42 9.32
CA GLU A 154 4.04 -15.14 9.88
C GLU A 154 3.19 -14.28 8.94
N ASP A 155 3.06 -14.65 7.66
CA ASP A 155 2.27 -13.88 6.71
C ASP A 155 0.77 -13.94 7.04
N THR A 156 0.12 -12.77 7.02
CA THR A 156 -1.34 -12.70 7.05
C THR A 156 -1.93 -13.24 5.74
N VAL A 157 -3.18 -13.70 5.78
CA VAL A 157 -3.91 -14.17 4.58
C VAL A 157 -3.86 -13.14 3.44
N ASN A 158 -3.97 -11.84 3.77
CA ASN A 158 -3.90 -10.77 2.80
C ASN A 158 -2.51 -10.63 2.17
N GLN A 159 -1.43 -10.85 2.91
CA GLN A 159 -0.07 -10.84 2.39
C GLN A 159 0.18 -12.04 1.47
N THR A 160 -0.30 -13.24 1.84
CA THR A 160 -0.23 -14.42 0.96
C THR A 160 -0.97 -14.17 -0.36
N VAL A 161 -2.17 -13.58 -0.31
CA VAL A 161 -2.94 -13.20 -1.50
C VAL A 161 -2.21 -12.15 -2.33
N GLY A 162 -1.66 -11.13 -1.68
CA GLY A 162 -0.89 -10.07 -2.36
C GLY A 162 0.32 -10.62 -3.11
N ARG A 163 1.09 -11.50 -2.47
CA ARG A 163 2.25 -12.16 -3.08
C ARG A 163 1.84 -13.02 -4.27
N TYR A 164 0.80 -13.84 -4.12
CA TYR A 164 0.28 -14.64 -5.23
C TYR A 164 -0.13 -13.79 -6.44
N ILE A 165 -0.85 -12.69 -6.22
CA ILE A 165 -1.29 -11.80 -7.31
C ILE A 165 -0.09 -11.13 -7.99
N ALA A 166 0.89 -10.66 -7.22
CA ALA A 166 2.12 -10.06 -7.74
C ALA A 166 2.90 -11.06 -8.61
N ASP A 167 3.06 -12.30 -8.14
CA ASP A 167 3.72 -13.38 -8.88
C ASP A 167 3.00 -13.71 -10.19
N GLN A 168 1.67 -13.85 -10.14
CA GLN A 168 0.87 -14.12 -11.33
C GLN A 168 1.01 -13.00 -12.37
N PHE A 169 1.03 -11.74 -11.93
CA PHE A 169 1.26 -10.61 -12.82
C PHE A 169 2.68 -10.62 -13.39
N HIS A 170 3.70 -10.81 -12.55
CA HIS A 170 5.11 -10.87 -12.96
C HIS A 170 5.37 -11.97 -14.00
N SER A 171 4.77 -13.14 -13.80
CA SER A 171 4.95 -14.31 -14.68
C SER A 171 4.54 -14.07 -16.14
N GLN A 172 3.62 -13.13 -16.39
CA GLN A 172 3.17 -12.77 -17.74
C GLN A 172 4.28 -12.13 -18.58
N PHE A 173 5.28 -11.53 -17.93
CA PHE A 173 6.38 -10.84 -18.60
C PHE A 173 7.61 -11.74 -18.81
N GLN A 174 7.63 -12.95 -18.25
CA GLN A 174 8.75 -13.89 -18.33
C GLN A 174 10.10 -13.26 -17.92
N SER A 175 10.06 -12.28 -17.01
CA SER A 175 11.25 -11.61 -16.49
C SER A 175 11.91 -12.47 -15.41
N THR A 176 13.24 -12.44 -15.37
CA THR A 176 14.03 -13.02 -14.26
C THR A 176 14.51 -11.95 -13.27
N ARG A 177 14.13 -10.69 -13.49
CA ARG A 177 14.57 -9.56 -12.65
C ARG A 177 13.63 -9.40 -11.46
N PRO A 178 14.14 -9.37 -10.22
CA PRO A 178 13.35 -9.00 -9.06
C PRO A 178 12.66 -7.66 -9.30
N THR A 179 11.35 -7.61 -9.09
CA THR A 179 10.53 -6.42 -9.35
C THR A 179 9.52 -6.24 -8.23
N THR A 180 9.40 -5.00 -7.75
CA THR A 180 8.45 -4.63 -6.71
C THR A 180 7.18 -4.06 -7.33
N TYR A 181 6.04 -4.51 -6.82
CA TYR A 181 4.72 -4.13 -7.29
C TYR A 181 3.90 -3.49 -6.18
N THR A 182 3.21 -2.41 -6.54
CA THR A 182 2.12 -1.84 -5.75
C THR A 182 0.87 -1.81 -6.62
N PHE A 183 -0.26 -2.25 -6.08
CA PHE A 183 -1.51 -2.39 -6.81
C PHE A 183 -2.73 -2.24 -5.90
N ILE A 184 -3.88 -1.91 -6.50
CA ILE A 184 -5.16 -1.77 -5.77
C ILE A 184 -6.16 -2.83 -6.22
N GLU A 185 -7.01 -3.26 -5.28
CA GLU A 185 -8.17 -4.10 -5.55
C GLU A 185 -9.40 -3.25 -5.87
N ARG A 186 -9.97 -3.47 -7.05
CA ARG A 186 -11.24 -2.89 -7.49
C ARG A 186 -12.32 -3.96 -7.53
N ILE A 187 -13.28 -3.83 -6.62
CA ILE A 187 -14.46 -4.68 -6.60
C ILE A 187 -15.55 -4.04 -7.46
N ARG A 188 -16.01 -4.76 -8.49
CA ARG A 188 -17.19 -4.46 -9.29
C ARG A 188 -18.26 -5.52 -9.02
N ASN A 189 -19.51 -5.23 -9.39
CA ASN A 189 -20.68 -6.08 -9.05
C ASN A 189 -20.51 -7.58 -9.40
N ASN A 190 -19.67 -7.93 -10.38
CA ASN A 190 -19.45 -9.30 -10.83
C ASN A 190 -17.96 -9.65 -11.07
N SER A 191 -17.02 -8.79 -10.69
CA SER A 191 -15.59 -9.06 -10.89
C SER A 191 -14.71 -8.33 -9.88
N VAL A 192 -13.57 -8.94 -9.57
CA VAL A 192 -12.48 -8.30 -8.84
C VAL A 192 -11.35 -8.07 -9.85
N THR A 193 -10.90 -6.83 -9.96
CA THR A 193 -9.79 -6.45 -10.85
C THR A 193 -8.66 -5.84 -10.03
N TYR A 194 -7.43 -6.20 -10.32
CA TYR A 194 -6.23 -5.63 -9.69
C TYR A 194 -5.56 -4.66 -10.64
N ASP A 195 -5.46 -3.40 -10.23
CA ASP A 195 -4.84 -2.35 -11.03
C ASP A 195 -3.44 -2.08 -10.50
N PHE A 196 -2.42 -2.44 -11.28
CA PHE A 196 -1.01 -2.25 -10.96
C PHE A 196 -0.56 -0.83 -11.29
N TYR A 197 0.19 -0.22 -10.38
CA TYR A 197 0.86 1.04 -10.67
C TYR A 197 2.14 0.80 -11.47
N ASN A 198 2.49 1.78 -12.30
CA ASN A 198 3.72 1.75 -13.10
C ASN A 198 5.00 1.79 -12.26
N TYR A 199 4.91 2.31 -11.04
CA TYR A 199 6.03 2.44 -10.13
C TYR A 199 5.56 2.22 -8.69
N ASP A 200 6.45 1.64 -7.89
CA ASP A 200 6.26 1.50 -6.46
C ASP A 200 6.56 2.84 -5.77
N PRO A 201 5.61 3.45 -5.04
CA PRO A 201 5.84 4.73 -4.39
C PRO A 201 6.95 4.69 -3.34
N TYR A 202 7.14 3.55 -2.67
CA TYR A 202 8.18 3.39 -1.65
C TYR A 202 9.57 3.43 -2.28
N GLU A 203 9.82 2.56 -3.27
CA GLU A 203 11.09 2.48 -3.99
C GLU A 203 11.43 3.81 -4.68
N GLN A 204 10.44 4.45 -5.31
CA GLN A 204 10.63 5.76 -5.94
C GLN A 204 11.01 6.82 -4.91
N SER A 205 10.33 6.83 -3.75
CA SER A 205 10.63 7.79 -2.69
C SER A 205 12.03 7.54 -2.13
N SER A 206 12.47 6.30 -1.97
CA SER A 206 13.79 5.98 -1.39
C SER A 206 14.93 6.43 -2.28
N LYS A 207 14.85 6.09 -3.57
CA LYS A 207 15.84 6.55 -4.57
C LYS A 207 15.92 8.07 -4.64
N ASN A 208 14.78 8.76 -4.62
CA ASN A 208 14.76 10.22 -4.73
C ASN A 208 15.17 10.94 -3.44
N THR A 209 14.84 10.41 -2.26
CA THR A 209 15.32 10.95 -0.98
C THR A 209 16.84 10.88 -0.91
N LYS A 210 17.42 9.72 -1.22
CA LYS A 210 18.88 9.56 -1.25
C LYS A 210 19.54 10.52 -2.24
N ALA A 211 18.99 10.62 -3.45
CA ALA A 211 19.49 11.55 -4.46
C ALA A 211 19.39 13.03 -4.00
N LEU A 212 18.31 13.41 -3.32
CA LEU A 212 18.18 14.75 -2.73
C LEU A 212 19.20 14.98 -1.63
N GLU A 213 19.43 14.02 -0.74
CA GLU A 213 20.43 14.13 0.33
C GLU A 213 21.84 14.36 -0.25
N ASP A 214 22.25 13.53 -1.22
CA ASP A 214 23.56 13.63 -1.87
C ASP A 214 23.76 15.00 -2.52
N ARG A 215 22.72 15.52 -3.20
CA ARG A 215 22.77 16.83 -3.88
C ARG A 215 22.76 18.02 -2.93
N ILE A 216 22.02 17.92 -1.83
CA ILE A 216 21.98 18.96 -0.79
C ILE A 216 23.33 19.00 -0.08
N ALA A 217 23.90 17.84 0.26
CA ALA A 217 25.22 17.74 0.87
C ALA A 217 26.32 18.29 -0.03
N GLU A 218 26.29 18.00 -1.34
CA GLU A 218 27.25 18.55 -2.33
C GLU A 218 27.23 20.08 -2.37
N LYS A 219 26.05 20.70 -2.25
CA LYS A 219 25.89 22.16 -2.37
C LYS A 219 26.13 22.93 -1.08
N LEU A 220 25.75 22.37 0.05
CA LEU A 220 25.77 23.08 1.34
C LEU A 220 26.96 22.68 2.22
N ASN A 221 27.76 21.70 1.80
CA ASN A 221 28.86 21.13 2.59
C ASN A 221 28.44 20.69 4.01
N HIS A 222 27.17 20.35 4.18
CA HIS A 222 26.58 19.98 5.46
C HIS A 222 25.57 18.85 5.23
N ARG A 223 25.56 17.88 6.14
CA ARG A 223 24.65 16.72 6.06
C ARG A 223 23.50 16.93 7.03
N ILE A 224 22.32 17.19 6.49
CA ILE A 224 21.09 17.22 7.26
C ILE A 224 20.45 15.83 7.19
N HIS A 225 19.80 15.41 8.28
CA HIS A 225 19.06 14.16 8.24
C HIS A 225 17.87 14.29 7.28
N ASN A 226 17.81 13.42 6.29
CA ASN A 226 16.82 13.48 5.21
C ASN A 226 16.01 12.19 5.13
N ILE A 227 14.69 12.29 5.28
CA ILE A 227 13.78 11.15 5.26
C ILE A 227 12.70 11.35 4.20
N GLY A 228 12.42 10.32 3.41
CA GLY A 228 11.23 10.26 2.57
C GLY A 228 10.06 9.66 3.31
N LEU A 229 8.87 10.23 3.12
CA LEU A 229 7.65 9.78 3.76
C LEU A 229 6.61 9.50 2.68
N VAL A 230 6.15 8.26 2.59
CA VAL A 230 4.95 7.94 1.81
C VAL A 230 3.75 8.06 2.74
N TYR A 231 2.97 9.13 2.58
CA TYR A 231 1.85 9.44 3.47
C TYR A 231 0.49 9.08 2.89
N PHE A 232 -0.14 8.03 3.45
CA PHE A 232 -1.50 7.61 3.13
C PHE A 232 -2.53 8.38 3.97
N THR A 233 -3.14 9.39 3.36
CA THR A 233 -4.10 10.31 4.03
C THR A 233 -5.46 9.69 4.32
N ASP A 234 -5.74 8.52 3.74
CA ASP A 234 -6.97 7.74 3.86
C ASP A 234 -6.94 6.72 5.01
N GLY A 235 -5.81 6.53 5.69
CA GLY A 235 -5.70 5.64 6.84
C GLY A 235 -5.08 4.26 6.52
N SER A 236 -4.55 3.58 7.55
CA SER A 236 -3.96 2.23 7.43
C SER A 236 -4.94 1.12 7.07
N VAL A 237 -6.25 1.33 7.26
CA VAL A 237 -7.27 0.28 7.16
C VAL A 237 -7.29 -0.40 5.79
N ASN A 238 -6.84 0.31 4.76
CA ASN A 238 -6.82 -0.17 3.40
C ASN A 238 -5.44 -0.62 2.91
N LEU A 239 -4.39 -0.51 3.73
CA LEU A 239 -3.02 -0.81 3.31
C LEU A 239 -2.63 -2.22 3.78
N ILE A 240 -2.21 -3.06 2.83
CA ILE A 240 -1.59 -4.36 3.09
C ILE A 240 -0.15 -4.23 2.69
N ASP A 241 0.73 -4.23 3.69
CA ASP A 241 2.16 -4.07 3.49
C ASP A 241 2.81 -5.40 3.10
N GLY A 242 3.70 -5.35 2.12
CA GLY A 242 4.44 -6.49 1.63
C GLY A 242 5.46 -7.00 2.67
N PRO A 243 5.76 -8.30 2.66
CA PRO A 243 6.78 -8.87 3.53
C PRO A 243 8.17 -8.60 2.95
N THR A 244 8.72 -7.40 3.17
CA THR A 244 10.10 -7.06 2.76
C THR A 244 10.78 -6.27 3.86
N GLU A 245 12.10 -6.45 4.02
CA GLU A 245 12.94 -5.53 4.78
C GLU A 245 12.81 -4.12 4.18
N ARG A 246 12.32 -3.18 4.98
CA ARG A 246 12.15 -1.79 4.57
C ARG A 246 13.53 -1.19 4.31
N GLN A 247 13.70 -0.56 3.14
CA GLN A 247 14.94 0.10 2.76
C GLN A 247 15.20 1.30 3.67
N ASP A 248 16.47 1.62 3.87
CA ASP A 248 16.87 2.86 4.53
C ASP A 248 16.29 4.09 3.78
N PHE A 249 16.16 5.22 4.47
CA PHE A 249 15.74 6.54 3.96
C PHE A 249 14.24 6.76 3.72
N VAL A 250 13.35 5.76 3.80
CA VAL A 250 11.90 5.99 3.64
C VAL A 250 11.04 5.25 4.65
N GLU A 251 10.04 5.98 5.14
CA GLU A 251 8.98 5.42 5.95
C GLU A 251 7.61 5.56 5.31
N THR A 252 6.76 4.58 5.58
CA THR A 252 5.36 4.61 5.18
C THR A 252 4.51 4.97 6.40
N VAL A 253 3.81 6.08 6.29
CA VAL A 253 2.95 6.61 7.34
C VAL A 253 1.52 6.63 6.84
N SER A 254 0.59 6.21 7.68
CA SER A 254 -0.81 6.04 7.31
C SER A 254 -1.76 6.69 8.31
N SER A 255 -1.23 7.48 9.24
CA SER A 255 -2.02 8.21 10.22
C SER A 255 -1.29 9.48 10.64
N LYS A 256 -2.04 10.47 11.11
CA LYS A 256 -1.47 11.70 11.68
C LYS A 256 -0.55 11.40 12.86
N SER A 257 -0.89 10.41 13.70
CA SER A 257 -0.06 10.02 14.85
C SER A 257 1.26 9.40 14.40
N SER A 258 1.25 8.50 13.42
CA SER A 258 2.48 7.92 12.86
C SER A 258 3.33 8.99 12.18
N LEU A 259 2.71 9.91 11.43
CA LEU A 259 3.42 11.05 10.83
C LEU A 259 4.09 11.92 11.90
N LYS A 260 3.39 12.18 13.01
CA LYS A 260 3.93 12.93 14.15
C LYS A 260 5.09 12.19 14.81
N GLU A 261 4.96 10.89 15.02
CA GLU A 261 5.98 10.03 15.63
C GLU A 261 7.29 10.08 14.84
N VAL A 262 7.24 9.85 13.53
CA VAL A 262 8.44 9.86 12.67
C VAL A 262 9.11 11.24 12.63
N ILE A 263 8.33 12.31 12.50
CA ILE A 263 8.86 13.68 12.58
C ILE A 263 9.48 13.94 13.96
N GLY A 264 8.82 13.48 15.03
CA GLY A 264 9.27 13.63 16.41
C GLY A 264 10.56 12.88 16.72
N GLU A 265 10.69 11.63 16.26
CA GLU A 265 11.89 10.83 16.40
C GLU A 265 13.07 11.50 15.69
N THR A 266 12.83 12.03 14.49
CA THR A 266 13.85 12.77 13.74
C THR A 266 14.27 14.04 14.45
N VAL A 267 13.31 14.84 14.93
CA VAL A 267 13.55 16.10 15.65
C VAL A 267 14.27 15.90 16.99
N THR A 268 14.07 14.74 17.63
CA THR A 268 14.70 14.43 18.92
C THR A 268 16.09 13.81 18.77
N HIS A 269 16.32 13.01 17.72
CA HIS A 269 17.60 12.33 17.48
C HIS A 269 18.49 13.01 16.44
N ALA A 270 18.09 14.18 15.93
CA ALA A 270 18.90 14.95 14.99
C ALA A 270 20.29 15.23 15.58
N PRO A 271 21.38 14.72 14.97
CA PRO A 271 22.72 14.83 15.52
C PRO A 271 23.26 16.27 15.47
N GLU A 272 22.83 17.04 14.47
CA GLU A 272 23.20 18.43 14.24
C GLU A 272 21.98 19.25 13.83
N SER A 273 21.99 20.55 14.16
CA SER A 273 20.95 21.51 13.81
C SER A 273 21.58 22.61 12.95
N LEU A 274 20.87 23.01 11.90
CA LEU A 274 21.25 24.15 11.07
C LEU A 274 21.19 25.45 11.87
N SER A 275 22.13 26.37 11.57
CA SER A 275 21.97 27.77 11.94
C SER A 275 20.88 28.44 11.10
N GLU A 276 20.36 29.59 11.56
CA GLU A 276 19.38 30.37 10.81
C GLU A 276 19.89 30.79 9.42
N GLU A 277 21.19 31.11 9.30
CA GLU A 277 21.81 31.43 8.01
C GLU A 277 21.83 30.23 7.06
N GLN A 278 22.19 29.05 7.57
CA GLN A 278 22.21 27.81 6.78
C GLN A 278 20.80 27.39 6.38
N TYR A 279 19.84 27.54 7.29
CA TYR A 279 18.42 27.32 7.03
C TYR A 279 17.90 28.22 5.91
N ASN A 280 18.14 29.53 6.01
CA ASN A 280 17.71 30.50 5.01
C ASN A 280 18.41 30.27 3.66
N ALA A 281 19.69 29.88 3.68
CA ALA A 281 20.40 29.49 2.47
C ALA A 281 19.75 28.27 1.81
N LEU A 282 19.47 27.20 2.56
CA LEU A 282 18.77 26.02 2.05
C LEU A 282 17.39 26.38 1.50
N LEU A 283 16.61 27.19 2.22
CA LEU A 283 15.28 27.62 1.80
C LEU A 283 15.32 28.42 0.48
N SER A 284 16.31 29.30 0.31
CA SER A 284 16.50 30.04 -0.94
C SER A 284 16.83 29.15 -2.14
N HIS A 285 17.35 27.95 -1.91
CA HIS A 285 17.59 26.95 -2.96
C HIS A 285 16.32 26.17 -3.33
N PHE A 286 15.16 26.47 -2.75
CA PHE A 286 13.89 25.85 -3.14
C PHE A 286 12.86 26.86 -3.70
N HIS A 287 13.16 28.16 -3.60
CA HIS A 287 12.36 29.26 -4.15
C HIS A 287 12.96 29.79 -5.46
#